data_AF-A0A382FTU7-F1
#
_entry.id   AF-A0A382FTU7-F1
#
_cell.length_a   1.000
_cell.length_b   1.000
_cell.length_c   1.000
_cell.angle_alpha   90.00
_cell.angle_beta   90.00
_cell.angle_gamma   90.00
#
_symmetry.space_group_name_H-M   'P 1'
#
loop_
_entity.id
_entity.type
_entity.pdbx_description
1 polymer ?
#
loop_
_entity_poly.entity_id
_entity_poly.type
_entity_poly.pdbx_seq_one_letter_code
_entity_poly.pdbx_strand_id
1 'polypeptide(L)'
;MTSLSSRPVVRLITTIFVLSSTLLAACGQRGNEEVSQAEPEEATHSPAMPSDVIPTFSTDSIARKGFFYVGGEYVGDPPIMGGQMYVDVWQPHEITQPYPVLIFHGNGQTGVDWQQTPDGRAGWAYYLIEQGYVV
;
A
#
# COMPACT_ATOMS: atom_id res chain seq x y z
N MET A 1 64.81 -7.91 16.87
CA MET A 1 65.18 -9.06 16.02
C MET A 1 63.88 -9.67 15.49
N THR A 2 63.79 -9.75 14.16
CA THR A 2 62.77 -10.41 13.29
C THR A 2 61.30 -9.99 13.42
N SER A 3 60.51 -9.75 12.36
CA SER A 3 60.63 -9.18 11.01
C SER A 3 59.23 -9.33 10.40
N LEU A 4 58.75 -8.29 9.71
CA LEU A 4 57.52 -8.20 8.90
C LEU A 4 57.21 -9.44 8.05
N SER A 5 55.92 -9.69 7.79
CA SER A 5 55.47 -9.98 6.42
C SER A 5 53.99 -9.64 6.21
N SER A 6 53.70 -9.15 5.01
CA SER A 6 52.59 -8.29 4.63
C SER A 6 51.85 -8.86 3.41
N ARG A 7 50.51 -8.88 3.49
CA ARG A 7 49.52 -8.75 2.38
C ARG A 7 49.57 -9.79 1.21
N PRO A 8 48.80 -9.61 0.10
CA PRO A 8 47.55 -10.31 -0.21
C PRO A 8 47.62 -11.09 -1.55
N VAL A 9 46.60 -11.88 -1.93
CA VAL A 9 46.54 -12.43 -3.30
C VAL A 9 45.13 -12.31 -3.90
N VAL A 10 45.03 -11.41 -4.87
CA VAL A 10 44.02 -11.33 -5.94
C VAL A 10 44.48 -12.23 -7.08
N ARG A 11 43.57 -13.03 -7.68
CA ARG A 11 43.63 -13.64 -9.04
C ARG A 11 42.18 -14.00 -9.40
N LEU A 12 41.45 -13.31 -10.28
CA LEU A 12 41.59 -13.09 -11.73
C LEU A 12 41.95 -14.36 -12.52
N ILE A 13 40.93 -15.06 -13.04
CA ILE A 13 41.05 -15.93 -14.22
C ILE A 13 39.86 -15.65 -15.15
N THR A 14 40.23 -15.19 -16.34
CA THR A 14 39.43 -14.82 -17.51
C THR A 14 39.32 -16.01 -18.48
N THR A 15 38.34 -15.95 -19.40
CA THR A 15 38.34 -16.56 -20.76
C THR A 15 37.82 -18.01 -20.86
N ILE A 16 36.55 -18.23 -21.25
CA ILE A 16 36.02 -18.43 -22.63
C ILE A 16 36.66 -19.62 -23.37
N PHE A 17 35.85 -20.67 -23.62
CA PHE A 17 35.97 -21.50 -24.81
C PHE A 17 34.57 -21.82 -25.38
N VAL A 18 34.36 -21.30 -26.59
CA VAL A 18 33.26 -21.55 -27.52
C VAL A 18 33.53 -22.88 -28.23
N LEU A 19 32.49 -23.69 -28.54
CA LEU A 19 32.16 -24.16 -29.91
C LEU A 19 31.15 -25.31 -29.94
N SER A 20 30.41 -25.34 -31.06
CA SER A 20 29.70 -26.46 -31.70
C SER A 20 28.20 -26.54 -31.39
N SER A 21 27.25 -26.50 -32.33
CA SER A 21 27.29 -26.36 -33.79
C SER A 21 25.89 -25.97 -34.28
N THR A 22 25.84 -25.17 -35.33
CA THR A 22 24.66 -24.75 -36.10
C THR A 22 24.16 -25.86 -37.03
N LEU A 23 22.82 -26.03 -37.15
CA LEU A 23 22.08 -26.36 -38.39
C LEU A 23 20.57 -26.11 -38.11
N LEU A 24 19.97 -25.02 -38.57
CA LEU A 24 19.32 -24.79 -39.88
C LEU A 24 17.81 -25.09 -39.88
N ALA A 25 16.99 -24.04 -39.84
CA ALA A 25 15.75 -23.95 -40.63
C ALA A 25 15.27 -22.50 -40.65
N ALA A 26 15.41 -21.86 -41.81
CA ALA A 26 14.79 -20.58 -42.11
C ALA A 26 13.27 -20.74 -42.16
N CYS A 27 12.55 -19.88 -41.45
CA CYS A 27 11.14 -19.63 -41.75
C CYS A 27 10.85 -18.13 -41.59
N GLY A 28 10.47 -17.51 -42.70
CA GLY A 28 9.62 -16.31 -42.73
C GLY A 28 10.26 -14.99 -42.36
N GLN A 29 10.39 -14.10 -43.35
CA GLN A 29 10.64 -12.67 -43.16
C GLN A 29 9.57 -12.09 -42.21
N ARG A 30 10.01 -11.64 -41.04
CA ARG A 30 9.20 -10.87 -40.09
C ARG A 30 8.91 -9.52 -40.76
N GLY A 31 7.66 -9.30 -41.14
CA GLY A 31 7.20 -8.01 -41.62
C GLY A 31 7.49 -6.94 -40.57
N ASN A 32 7.96 -5.78 -41.04
CA ASN A 32 8.00 -4.58 -40.22
C ASN A 32 6.56 -4.17 -39.92
N GLU A 33 6.07 -4.51 -38.73
CA GLU A 33 4.87 -3.88 -38.18
C GLU A 33 5.29 -2.52 -37.63
N GLU A 34 5.09 -1.48 -38.45
CA GLU A 34 4.99 -0.11 -37.98
C GLU A 34 3.76 -0.05 -37.09
N VAL A 35 3.99 -0.11 -35.77
CA VAL A 35 2.95 0.10 -34.76
C VAL A 35 2.51 1.54 -34.89
N SER A 36 1.45 1.75 -35.67
CA SER A 36 0.67 2.97 -35.68
C SER A 36 0.26 3.26 -34.24
N GLN A 37 0.84 4.30 -33.64
CA GLN A 37 0.39 4.85 -32.37
C GLN A 37 -1.03 5.38 -32.62
N ALA A 38 -2.03 4.56 -32.29
CA ALA A 38 -3.37 5.05 -32.09
C ALA A 38 -3.32 6.11 -30.98
N GLU A 39 -3.94 7.26 -31.23
CA GLU A 39 -4.26 8.23 -30.18
C GLU A 39 -4.95 7.51 -29.02
N PRO A 40 -4.68 7.89 -27.76
CA PRO A 40 -5.32 7.25 -26.62
C PRO A 40 -6.83 7.49 -26.74
N GLU A 41 -7.56 6.42 -27.02
CA GLU A 41 -9.02 6.39 -26.92
C GLU A 41 -9.36 6.90 -25.51
N GLU A 42 -10.11 8.01 -25.46
CA GLU A 42 -10.63 8.60 -24.23
C GLU A 42 -11.32 7.49 -23.44
N ALA A 43 -10.66 6.99 -22.39
CA ALA A 43 -11.11 5.84 -21.64
C ALA A 43 -12.50 6.13 -21.08
N THR A 44 -13.52 5.55 -21.73
CA THR A 44 -14.91 5.65 -21.26
C THR A 44 -14.95 5.25 -19.78
N HIS A 45 -15.34 6.20 -18.94
CA HIS A 45 -15.31 6.04 -17.49
C HIS A 45 -16.09 4.78 -17.10
N SER A 46 -15.42 3.81 -16.48
CA SER A 46 -16.06 2.55 -16.08
C SER A 46 -17.29 2.87 -15.22
N PRO A 47 -18.46 2.22 -15.48
CA PRO A 47 -19.67 2.46 -14.70
C PRO A 47 -19.53 2.04 -13.23
N ALA A 48 -18.48 1.29 -12.89
CA ALA A 48 -18.16 0.89 -11.53
C ALA A 48 -17.37 1.95 -10.74
N MET A 49 -16.78 2.93 -11.40
CA MET A 49 -15.98 3.96 -10.74
C MET A 49 -16.89 5.09 -10.20
N PRO A 50 -16.62 5.62 -9.00
CA PRO A 50 -17.35 6.78 -8.48
C PRO A 50 -17.25 7.96 -9.45
N SER A 51 -18.34 8.72 -9.59
CA SER A 51 -18.31 9.99 -10.33
C SER A 51 -17.46 11.04 -9.61
N ASP A 52 -16.96 12.04 -10.33
CA ASP A 52 -16.16 13.16 -9.79
C ASP A 52 -16.82 13.94 -8.64
N VAL A 53 -18.15 13.86 -8.50
CA VAL A 53 -18.90 14.52 -7.41
C VAL A 53 -18.74 13.80 -6.07
N ILE A 54 -18.36 12.52 -6.07
CA ILE A 54 -18.18 11.73 -4.85
C ILE A 54 -16.70 11.82 -4.45
N PRO A 55 -16.35 12.55 -3.38
CA PRO A 55 -14.97 12.64 -2.94
C PRO A 55 -14.45 11.26 -2.52
N THR A 56 -13.28 10.91 -3.04
CA THR A 56 -12.49 9.76 -2.59
C THR A 56 -11.14 10.28 -2.10
N PHE A 57 -10.52 9.56 -1.17
CA PHE A 57 -9.24 9.94 -0.58
C PHE A 57 -8.22 8.85 -0.84
N SER A 58 -6.97 9.25 -1.11
CA SER A 58 -5.87 8.28 -1.20
C SER A 58 -5.66 7.59 0.15
N THR A 59 -5.20 6.34 0.09
CA THR A 59 -4.78 5.57 1.27
C THR A 59 -3.26 5.36 1.30
N ASP A 60 -2.50 6.08 0.47
CA ASP A 60 -1.05 5.90 0.32
C ASP A 60 -0.27 6.15 1.62
N SER A 61 -0.76 7.01 2.50
CA SER A 61 -0.14 7.26 3.80
C SER A 61 -0.46 6.17 4.83
N ILE A 62 -1.43 5.29 4.55
CA ILE A 62 -1.89 4.24 5.45
C ILE A 62 -1.26 2.90 5.06
N ALA A 63 -0.28 2.46 5.83
CA ALA A 63 0.38 1.18 5.60
C ALA A 63 -0.50 -0.02 5.96
N ARG A 64 -1.30 0.11 7.01
CA ARG A 64 -2.23 -0.94 7.45
C ARG A 64 -3.52 -0.32 7.97
N LYS A 65 -4.63 -1.00 7.70
CA LYS A 65 -5.92 -0.76 8.34
C LYS A 65 -6.41 -2.04 9.01
N GLY A 66 -7.10 -1.91 10.12
CA GLY A 66 -7.75 -3.01 10.80
C GLY A 66 -8.87 -2.47 11.68
N PHE A 67 -9.65 -3.38 12.25
CA PHE A 67 -10.62 -3.03 13.27
C PHE A 67 -10.75 -4.18 14.26
N PHE A 68 -11.22 -3.87 15.46
CA PHE A 68 -11.53 -4.86 16.47
C PHE A 68 -12.64 -4.35 17.40
N TYR A 69 -13.13 -5.23 18.27
CA TYR A 69 -14.11 -4.89 19.30
C TYR A 69 -13.46 -5.00 20.69
N VAL A 70 -13.84 -4.09 21.59
CA VAL A 70 -13.35 -4.05 22.97
C VAL A 70 -14.51 -4.09 23.94
N GLY A 71 -14.36 -4.87 25.02
CA GLY A 71 -15.37 -5.02 26.05
C GLY A 71 -16.60 -5.79 25.55
N GLY A 72 -17.74 -5.49 26.16
CA GLY A 72 -18.98 -6.21 25.94
C GLY A 72 -19.11 -7.48 26.77
N GLU A 73 -20.33 -8.01 26.76
CA GLU A 73 -20.72 -9.21 27.48
C GLU A 73 -21.75 -10.01 26.69
N TYR A 74 -21.71 -11.34 26.85
CA TYR A 74 -22.76 -12.20 26.32
C TYR A 74 -23.95 -12.21 27.29
N VAL A 75 -25.11 -11.80 26.80
CA VAL A 75 -26.35 -11.71 27.58
C VAL A 75 -27.49 -12.47 26.91
N GLY A 76 -28.42 -12.99 27.71
CA GLY A 76 -29.62 -13.70 27.23
C GLY A 76 -29.45 -15.21 27.01
N ASP A 77 -30.51 -15.83 26.50
CA ASP A 77 -30.57 -17.25 26.09
C ASP A 77 -31.38 -17.38 24.77
N PRO A 78 -30.74 -17.70 23.63
CA PRO A 78 -29.32 -17.96 23.48
C PRO A 78 -28.47 -16.70 23.73
N PRO A 79 -27.21 -16.86 24.18
CA PRO A 79 -26.35 -15.72 24.48
C PRO A 79 -26.00 -14.90 23.23
N ILE A 80 -26.13 -13.58 23.32
CA ILE A 80 -25.77 -12.61 22.29
C ILE A 80 -24.78 -11.60 22.86
N MET A 81 -23.74 -11.25 22.09
CA MET A 81 -22.76 -10.23 22.48
C MET A 81 -23.37 -8.82 22.40
N GLY A 82 -23.31 -8.07 23.49
CA GLY A 82 -23.75 -6.68 23.57
C GLY A 82 -22.81 -5.80 24.41
N GLY A 83 -22.91 -4.48 24.25
CA GLY A 83 -22.14 -3.50 25.03
C GLY A 83 -20.67 -3.34 24.62
N GLN A 84 -20.22 -4.03 23.56
CA GLN A 84 -18.89 -3.88 22.99
C GLN A 84 -18.73 -2.57 22.21
N MET A 85 -17.51 -2.02 22.21
CA MET A 85 -17.13 -0.86 21.41
C MET A 85 -16.41 -1.32 20.14
N TYR A 86 -16.81 -0.81 18.98
CA TYR A 86 -16.07 -0.93 17.73
C TYR A 86 -14.87 0.04 17.72
N VAL A 87 -13.71 -0.42 17.25
CA VAL A 87 -12.48 0.36 17.11
C VAL A 87 -11.92 0.15 15.70
N ASP A 88 -11.76 1.23 14.95
CA ASP A 88 -11.02 1.26 13.67
C ASP A 88 -9.57 1.69 13.95
N VAL A 89 -8.60 1.12 13.22
CA VAL A 89 -7.16 1.33 13.47
C VAL A 89 -6.43 1.57 12.16
N TRP A 90 -5.76 2.70 12.06
CA TRP A 90 -4.98 3.12 10.89
C TRP A 90 -3.51 3.26 11.32
N GLN A 91 -2.61 2.65 10.57
CA GLN A 91 -1.18 2.68 10.83
C GLN A 91 -0.45 3.38 9.67
N PRO A 92 0.41 4.38 9.93
CA PRO A 92 1.23 4.99 8.90
C PRO A 92 2.40 4.08 8.49
N HIS A 93 3.03 4.37 7.35
CA HIS A 93 4.25 3.67 6.91
C HIS A 93 5.41 3.82 7.89
N GLU A 94 5.57 5.00 8.47
CA GLU A 94 6.56 5.30 9.49
C GLU A 94 5.86 5.91 10.71
N ILE A 95 6.01 5.27 11.87
CA ILE A 95 5.45 5.77 13.13
C ILE A 95 6.50 6.71 13.73
N THR A 96 6.29 8.01 13.57
CA THR A 96 7.20 9.06 14.08
C THR A 96 6.78 9.59 15.44
N GLN A 97 5.55 9.31 15.86
CA GLN A 97 4.96 9.79 17.10
C GLN A 97 5.03 8.73 18.21
N PRO A 98 5.33 9.12 19.46
CA PRO A 98 5.57 8.16 20.54
C PRO A 98 4.29 7.46 21.04
N TYR A 99 3.10 8.04 20.78
CA TYR A 99 1.83 7.53 21.27
C TYR A 99 0.74 7.59 20.19
N PRO A 100 -0.23 6.65 20.19
CA PRO A 100 -1.38 6.72 19.29
C PRO A 100 -2.36 7.82 19.72
N VAL A 101 -3.21 8.25 18.78
CA VAL A 101 -4.31 9.17 19.04
C VAL A 101 -5.63 8.40 19.01
N LEU A 102 -6.26 8.24 20.17
CA LEU A 102 -7.60 7.65 20.26
C LEU A 102 -8.65 8.76 20.13
N ILE A 103 -9.52 8.65 19.13
CA ILE A 103 -10.54 9.67 18.85
C ILE A 103 -11.94 9.11 19.14
N PHE A 104 -12.68 9.80 20.01
CA PHE A 104 -14.05 9.45 20.39
C PHE A 104 -15.02 10.49 19.85
N HIS A 105 -16.09 10.03 19.22
CA HIS A 105 -17.15 10.90 18.72
C HIS A 105 -18.06 11.40 19.85
N GLY A 106 -18.82 12.47 19.56
CA GLY A 106 -19.80 13.04 20.48
C GLY A 106 -21.16 12.35 20.46
N ASN A 107 -22.16 12.99 21.09
CA ASN A 107 -23.54 12.51 21.11
C ASN A 107 -24.19 12.59 19.71
N GLY A 108 -24.90 11.53 19.30
CA GLY A 108 -25.61 11.46 18.01
C GLY A 108 -24.71 11.34 16.79
N GLN A 109 -23.45 10.95 17.00
CA GLN A 109 -22.36 10.94 16.04
C GLN A 109 -21.69 9.56 15.99
N THR A 110 -20.73 9.35 15.08
CA THR A 110 -19.97 8.10 14.97
C THR A 110 -18.51 8.37 14.60
N GLY A 111 -17.67 7.33 14.50
CA GLY A 111 -16.27 7.49 14.09
C GLY A 111 -16.06 8.12 12.71
N VAL A 112 -17.10 8.21 11.86
CA VAL A 112 -17.01 8.79 10.51
C VAL A 112 -16.74 10.30 10.51
N ASP A 113 -17.07 11.00 11.61
CA ASP A 113 -16.85 12.45 11.74
C ASP A 113 -15.37 12.83 11.61
N TRP A 114 -14.49 11.87 11.91
CA TRP A 114 -13.05 12.05 11.85
C TRP A 114 -12.47 11.68 10.48
N GLN A 115 -13.25 11.08 9.58
CA GLN A 115 -12.79 10.61 8.27
C GLN A 115 -13.04 11.63 7.16
N GLN A 116 -14.19 12.32 7.19
CA GLN A 116 -14.55 13.31 6.18
C GLN A 116 -15.32 14.48 6.81
N THR A 117 -14.94 15.68 6.42
CA THR A 117 -15.68 16.90 6.78
C THR A 117 -16.98 17.01 5.98
N PRO A 118 -18.06 17.64 6.49
CA PRO A 118 -19.33 17.75 5.77
C PRO A 118 -19.24 18.47 4.41
N ASP A 119 -18.19 19.28 4.20
CA ASP A 119 -17.90 19.95 2.92
C ASP A 119 -17.02 19.12 1.97
N GLY A 120 -16.73 17.85 2.29
CA GLY A 120 -16.09 16.89 1.39
C GLY A 120 -14.56 16.81 1.49
N ARG A 121 -13.91 17.60 2.35
CA ARG A 121 -12.46 17.48 2.61
C ARG A 121 -12.13 16.29 3.51
N ALA A 122 -10.91 15.78 3.42
CA ALA A 122 -10.39 14.74 4.31
C ALA A 122 -10.45 15.20 5.78
N GLY A 123 -10.86 14.29 6.67
CA GLY A 123 -10.97 14.53 8.09
C GLY A 123 -9.63 14.38 8.84
N TRP A 124 -9.70 14.53 10.17
CA TRP A 124 -8.53 14.47 11.05
C TRP A 124 -7.79 13.13 11.02
N ALA A 125 -8.47 12.01 10.76
CA ALA A 125 -7.81 10.70 10.71
C ALA A 125 -6.74 10.65 9.60
N TYR A 126 -7.03 11.19 8.41
CA TYR A 126 -6.06 11.28 7.32
C TYR A 126 -4.89 12.21 7.68
N TYR A 127 -5.20 13.39 8.21
CA TYR A 127 -4.18 14.34 8.65
C TYR A 127 -3.24 13.74 9.70
N LEU A 128 -3.76 13.07 10.73
CA LEU A 128 -2.96 12.49 11.81
C LEU A 128 -2.06 11.34 11.34
N ILE A 129 -2.56 10.51 10.40
CA ILE A 129 -1.73 9.47 9.77
C ILE A 129 -0.57 10.09 9.00
N GLU A 130 -0.81 11.16 8.25
CA GLU A 130 0.25 11.90 7.55
C GLU A 130 1.28 12.51 8.51
N GLN A 131 0.87 12.85 9.74
CA GLN A 131 1.77 13.32 10.80
C GLN A 131 2.51 12.19 11.54
N GLY A 132 2.29 10.92 11.16
CA GLY A 132 2.97 9.75 11.71
C GLY A 132 2.38 9.21 13.03
N TYR A 133 1.14 9.59 13.37
CA TYR A 133 0.39 8.96 14.45
C TYR A 133 -0.25 7.65 13.98
N VAL A 134 -0.32 6.67 14.88
CA VAL A 134 -1.32 5.59 14.78
C VAL A 134 -2.64 6.16 15.28
N VAL A 135 -3.72 5.96 14.53
CA VAL A 135 -5.06 6.48 14.82
C VAL A 135 -6.02 5.33 15.04
#